data_AF-A0A8J6B499-F1
#
_entry.id   AF-A0A8J6B499-F1
#
_cell.length_a   1.000
_cell.length_b   1.000
_cell.length_c   1.000
_cell.angle_alpha   90.00
_cell.angle_beta   90.00
_cell.angle_gamma   90.00
#
_symmetry.space_group_name_H-M   'P 1'
#
loop_
_entity.id
_entity.type
_entity.pdbx_description
1 polymer ?
#
loop_
_entity_poly.entity_id
_entity_poly.type
_entity_poly.pdbx_seq_one_letter_code
_entity_poly.pdbx_strand_id
1 'polypeptide(L)'
;MLSTFARFLSIPKDELIGDLYNTLKTTYSPKTLNIFDVTPDTSCSSGLQLLLEMKDAQWPDGVKRHVQRHQDVMALLQPHIESGDVHALSLNLK
;
A
#
# COMPACT_ATOMS: atom_id res chain seq x y z
N MET A 1 13.44 29.07 -8.50
CA MET A 1 12.20 28.27 -8.39
C MET A 1 12.28 27.51 -7.08
N LEU A 2 11.23 27.61 -6.27
CA LEU A 2 11.12 27.07 -4.91
C LEU A 2 11.40 25.57 -4.88
N SER A 3 12.53 25.14 -4.32
CA SER A 3 12.71 23.75 -3.88
C SER A 3 12.46 23.72 -2.39
N THR A 4 11.18 23.62 -2.04
CA THR A 4 10.71 23.53 -0.66
C THR A 4 10.10 22.14 -0.47
N PHE A 5 10.46 21.51 0.65
CA PHE A 5 9.81 20.35 1.27
C PHE A 5 10.00 18.97 0.64
N ALA A 6 11.09 18.30 1.04
CA ALA A 6 10.96 16.94 1.55
C ALA A 6 11.29 16.99 3.05
N ARG A 7 10.29 17.36 3.84
CA ARG A 7 10.37 17.25 5.30
C ARG A 7 10.08 15.77 5.55
N PHE A 8 11.12 14.99 5.84
CA PHE A 8 10.97 13.64 6.38
C PHE A 8 10.21 13.78 7.69
N LEU A 9 8.89 13.74 7.62
CA LEU A 9 8.07 13.35 8.75
C LEU A 9 8.29 11.86 8.84
N SER A 10 9.20 11.45 9.73
CA SER A 10 9.35 10.06 10.10
C SER A 10 8.05 9.60 10.74
N ILE A 11 7.06 9.26 9.92
CA ILE A 11 5.90 8.53 10.37
C ILE A 11 6.49 7.22 10.92
N PRO A 12 6.30 6.92 12.21
CA PRO A 12 6.78 5.65 12.74
C PRO A 12 6.16 4.53 11.90
N LYS A 13 6.97 3.56 11.49
CA LYS A 13 6.56 2.50 10.55
C LYS A 13 5.26 1.80 10.97
N ASP A 14 5.02 1.71 12.28
CA ASP A 14 3.79 1.16 12.87
C ASP A 14 2.53 1.97 12.53
N GLU A 15 2.63 3.31 12.50
CA GLU A 15 1.51 4.18 12.10
C GLU A 15 1.23 4.08 10.61
N LEU A 16 2.28 3.98 9.78
CA LEU A 16 2.10 3.80 8.35
C LEU A 16 1.42 2.46 8.01
N ILE A 17 1.86 1.37 8.64
CA ILE A 17 1.22 0.06 8.45
C ILE A 17 -0.23 0.10 8.95
N GLY A 18 -0.49 0.77 10.07
CA GLY A 18 -1.83 0.97 10.60
C GLY A 18 -2.75 1.77 9.67
N ASP A 19 -2.26 2.86 9.11
CA ASP A 19 -3.00 3.72 8.18
C ASP A 19 -3.28 3.01 6.85
N LEU A 20 -2.29 2.30 6.31
CA LEU A 20 -2.46 1.46 5.12
C LEU A 20 -3.50 0.36 5.35
N TYR A 21 -3.42 -0.31 6.51
CA TYR A 21 -4.35 -1.34 6.89
C TYR A 21 -5.78 -0.77 6.99
N ASN A 22 -5.96 0.36 7.67
CA ASN A 22 -7.26 1.01 7.82
C ASN A 22 -7.82 1.48 6.48
N THR A 23 -7.01 2.10 5.62
CA THR A 23 -7.42 2.60 4.32
C THR A 23 -7.89 1.46 3.41
N LEU A 24 -7.14 0.36 3.33
CA LEU A 24 -7.51 -0.80 2.51
C LEU A 24 -8.72 -1.55 3.07
N LYS A 25 -8.80 -1.68 4.40
CA LYS A 25 -9.93 -2.33 5.07
C LYS A 25 -11.22 -1.56 4.86
N THR A 26 -11.18 -0.23 4.97
CA THR A 26 -12.37 0.63 4.77
C THR A 26 -12.77 0.72 3.30
N THR A 27 -11.80 0.84 2.39
CA THR A 27 -12.08 1.00 0.95
C THR A 27 -12.60 -0.29 0.33
N TYR A 28 -11.98 -1.43 0.63
CA TYR A 28 -12.23 -2.67 -0.09
C TYR A 28 -12.96 -3.74 0.74
N SER A 29 -13.05 -3.59 2.07
CA SER A 29 -13.61 -4.60 2.97
C SER A 29 -13.15 -6.04 2.62
N PRO A 30 -11.83 -6.25 2.47
CA PRO A 30 -11.27 -7.51 2.02
C PRO A 30 -11.56 -8.64 3.01
N LYS A 31 -11.63 -9.86 2.49
CA LYS A 31 -11.77 -11.06 3.33
C LYS A 31 -10.50 -11.30 4.15
N THR A 32 -9.34 -11.07 3.53
CA THR A 32 -8.04 -11.18 4.18
C THR A 32 -7.22 -9.94 3.83
N LEU A 33 -6.65 -9.29 4.85
CA LEU A 33 -5.71 -8.19 4.67
C LEU A 33 -4.54 -8.41 5.62
N ASN A 34 -3.35 -8.62 5.06
CA ASN A 34 -2.10 -8.71 5.79
C ASN A 34 -1.07 -7.77 5.17
N ILE A 35 -0.32 -7.08 6.02
CA ILE A 35 0.79 -6.21 5.62
C ILE A 35 2.03 -6.71 6.36
N PHE A 36 3.07 -7.04 5.60
CA PHE A 36 4.33 -7.54 6.13
C PHE A 36 5.41 -6.50 5.85
N ASP A 37 6.15 -6.14 6.90
CA ASP A 37 7.41 -5.43 6.71
C ASP A 37 8.45 -6.44 6.21
N VAL A 38 8.95 -6.20 5.00
CA VAL A 38 10.00 -6.99 4.35
C VAL A 38 11.25 -6.14 4.16
N THR A 39 11.36 -5.01 4.87
CA THR A 39 12.55 -4.16 4.88
C THR A 39 13.74 -4.99 5.35
N PRO A 40 14.77 -5.20 4.51
CA PRO A 40 16.00 -5.83 4.96
C PRO A 40 16.63 -4.98 6.07
N ASP A 41 17.14 -5.63 7.13
CA ASP A 41 17.81 -4.97 8.26
C ASP A 41 18.98 -4.05 7.85
N THR A 42 19.51 -4.24 6.64
CA THR A 42 20.65 -3.50 6.08
C THR A 42 20.28 -2.40 5.09
N SER A 43 18.99 -2.16 4.80
CA SER A 43 18.58 -1.21 3.76
C SER A 43 18.00 0.08 4.32
N CYS A 44 18.35 1.21 3.70
CA CYS A 44 17.74 2.52 3.96
C CYS A 44 16.34 2.69 3.33
N SER A 45 15.82 1.63 2.69
CA SER A 45 14.62 1.66 1.85
C SER A 45 13.53 0.77 2.46
N SER A 46 12.43 1.37 2.89
CA SER A 46 11.28 0.66 3.45
C SER A 46 10.61 -0.23 2.40
N GLY A 47 10.60 -1.55 2.65
CA GLY A 47 9.96 -2.53 1.79
C GLY A 47 8.73 -3.13 2.46
N LEU A 48 7.56 -3.03 1.83
CA LEU A 48 6.31 -3.59 2.35
C LEU A 48 5.76 -4.64 1.38
N GLN A 49 5.24 -5.73 1.93
CA GLN A 49 4.46 -6.72 1.19
C GLN A 49 3.01 -6.70 1.68
N LEU A 50 2.09 -6.45 0.76
CA LEU A 50 0.68 -6.39 1.02
C LEU A 50 -0.03 -7.59 0.40
N LEU A 51 -0.75 -8.33 1.22
CA LEU A 51 -1.61 -9.43 0.80
C LEU A 51 -3.06 -9.03 1.03
N LEU A 52 -3.79 -8.87 -0.08
CA LEU A 52 -5.20 -8.47 -0.10
C LEU A 52 -5.99 -9.57 -0.81
N GLU A 53 -6.83 -10.28 -0.06
CA GLU A 53 -7.76 -11.27 -0.59
C GLU A 53 -9.17 -10.68 -0.61
N MET A 54 -9.75 -10.62 -1.79
CA MET A 54 -11.08 -10.05 -2.04
C MET A 54 -12.02 -11.14 -2.55
N LYS A 55 -13.30 -11.08 -2.20
CA LYS A 55 -14.29 -11.90 -2.93
C LYS A 55 -14.41 -11.29 -4.33
N ASP A 56 -14.43 -12.11 -5.38
CA ASP A 56 -14.50 -11.60 -6.77
C ASP A 56 -15.68 -10.64 -7.01
N ALA A 57 -16.79 -10.85 -6.30
CA ALA A 57 -17.99 -10.00 -6.35
C ALA A 57 -17.89 -8.68 -5.55
N GLN A 58 -16.83 -8.45 -4.76
CA GLN A 58 -16.61 -7.23 -3.97
C GLN A 58 -15.73 -6.19 -4.66
N TRP A 59 -15.15 -6.51 -5.82
CA TRP A 59 -14.47 -5.48 -6.59
C TRP A 59 -15.50 -4.50 -7.16
N PRO A 60 -15.33 -3.18 -6.97
CA PRO A 60 -16.34 -2.15 -7.29
C PRO A 60 -16.72 -2.06 -8.78
N ASP A 61 -16.10 -2.85 -9.66
CA ASP A 61 -16.32 -2.81 -11.11
C ASP A 61 -16.60 -4.18 -11.76
N GLY A 62 -16.99 -5.19 -10.96
CA GLY A 62 -17.57 -6.45 -11.46
C GLY A 62 -16.59 -7.43 -12.12
N VAL A 63 -15.70 -7.00 -13.02
CA VAL A 63 -14.60 -7.82 -13.54
C VAL A 63 -13.53 -6.86 -14.04
N LYS A 64 -12.41 -6.75 -13.34
CA LYS A 64 -11.20 -6.15 -13.93
C LYS A 64 -10.04 -7.13 -13.85
N ARG A 65 -9.30 -7.22 -14.97
CA ARG A 65 -8.10 -8.04 -15.14
C ARG A 65 -7.16 -7.82 -13.95
N HIS A 66 -6.40 -8.85 -13.57
CA HIS A 66 -5.43 -8.81 -12.46
C HIS A 66 -4.57 -7.52 -12.43
N VAL A 67 -4.16 -7.04 -13.61
CA VAL A 67 -3.39 -5.79 -13.81
C VAL A 67 -4.13 -4.55 -13.32
N GLN A 68 -5.42 -4.45 -13.58
CA GLN A 68 -6.20 -3.27 -13.20
C GLN A 68 -6.51 -3.26 -11.71
N ARG A 69 -6.75 -4.44 -11.10
CA ARG A 69 -6.82 -4.55 -9.63
C ARG A 69 -5.52 -4.04 -8.99
N HIS A 70 -4.37 -4.37 -9.58
CA HIS A 70 -3.08 -3.84 -9.15
C HIS A 70 -2.98 -2.32 -9.33
N GLN A 71 -3.45 -1.78 -10.44
CA GLN A 71 -3.44 -0.32 -10.68
C GLN A 71 -4.34 0.43 -9.70
N ASP A 72 -5.54 -0.08 -9.41
CA ASP A 72 -6.48 0.56 -8.49
C ASP A 72 -5.91 0.59 -7.06
N VAL A 73 -5.33 -0.53 -6.61
CA VAL A 73 -4.66 -0.61 -5.30
C VAL A 73 -3.38 0.24 -5.29
N MET A 74 -2.60 0.26 -6.38
CA MET A 74 -1.42 1.13 -6.46
C MET A 74 -1.79 2.61 -6.43
N ALA A 75 -2.86 3.03 -7.11
CA ALA A 75 -3.31 4.41 -7.10
C ALA A 75 -3.73 4.86 -5.70
N LEU A 76 -4.36 3.98 -4.92
CA LEU A 76 -4.68 4.23 -3.52
C LEU A 76 -3.42 4.39 -2.65
N LEU A 77 -2.38 3.61 -2.94
CA LEU A 77 -1.13 3.58 -2.18
C LEU A 77 -0.09 4.58 -2.69
N GLN A 78 -0.32 5.18 -3.86
CA GLN A 78 0.58 6.13 -4.51
C GLN A 78 0.97 7.31 -3.61
N PRO A 79 0.07 7.93 -2.82
CA PRO A 79 0.45 8.99 -1.90
C PRO A 79 1.50 8.57 -0.86
N HIS A 80 1.47 7.31 -0.42
CA HIS A 80 2.42 6.76 0.55
C HIS A 80 3.77 6.35 -0.08
N ILE A 81 3.79 6.16 -1.40
CA ILE A 81 5.01 5.92 -2.18
C ILE A 81 5.68 7.26 -2.49
N GLU A 82 4.89 8.25 -2.93
CA GLU A 82 5.37 9.60 -3.26
C GLU A 82 5.87 10.38 -2.04
N SER A 83 5.33 10.10 -0.84
CA SER A 83 5.87 10.64 0.41
C SER A 83 7.26 10.10 0.77
N GLY A 84 7.73 9.05 0.09
CA GLY A 84 9.00 8.38 0.36
C GLY A 84 8.93 7.39 1.54
N ASP A 85 7.74 7.18 2.11
CA ASP A 85 7.59 6.31 3.26
C ASP A 85 7.63 4.82 2.88
N VAL A 86 7.19 4.49 1.66
CA VAL A 86 7.25 3.14 1.07
C VAL A 86 8.09 3.16 -0.22
N HIS A 87 9.29 2.57 -0.17
CA HIS A 87 10.19 2.53 -1.34
C HIS A 87 9.94 1.32 -2.25
N ALA A 88 9.52 0.19 -1.67
CA ALA A 88 9.18 -1.00 -2.42
C ALA A 88 7.86 -1.59 -1.89
N LEU A 89 6.94 -1.89 -2.79
CA LEU A 89 5.64 -2.47 -2.47
C LEU A 89 5.37 -3.71 -3.33
N SER A 90 5.19 -4.86 -2.68
CA SER A 90 4.74 -6.09 -3.33
C SER A 90 3.25 -6.30 -3.07
N LEU A 91 2.44 -6.34 -4.12
CA LEU A 91 1.00 -6.60 -4.03
C LEU A 91 0.70 -8.05 -4.40
N ASN A 92 0.00 -8.76 -3.52
CA ASN A 92 -0.54 -10.08 -3.79
C ASN A 92 -2.07 -10.00 -3.72
N LEU A 93 -2.71 -9.93 -4.88
CA LEU A 93 -4.16 -9.81 -5.02
C LEU A 93 -4.75 -11.16 -5.45
N LYS A 94 -5.52 -11.80 -4.56
CA LYS A 94 -6.27 -13.04 -4.84
C LYS A 94 -7.76 -12.77 -4.70
#